data_AF-A0A329MU13-F1
#
_entry.id   AF-A0A329MU13-F1
#
_cell.length_a   1.000
_cell.length_b   1.000
_cell.length_c   1.000
_cell.angle_alpha   90.00
_cell.angle_beta   90.00
_cell.angle_gamma   90.00
#
_symmetry.space_group_name_H-M   'P 1'
#
loop_
_entity.id
_entity.type
_entity.pdbx_description
1 polymer ?
#
loop_
_entity_poly.entity_id
_entity_poly.type
_entity_poly.pdbx_seq_one_letter_code
_entity_poly.pdbx_strand_id
1 'polypeptide(L)'
;MSLSINTPDDNLASEFFKRIVQMIHDFDEKLEQTHQVGMRLVSFGQAVTFHVTHVGYSDPSLIVFSGKLEDGSQVNLVQHVSQISFLLMAVERKDPLLPKNPIGFLPPR
;
A
#
# COMPACT_ATOMS: atom_id res chain seq x y z
N MET A 1 -16.12 -28.74 11.84
CA MET A 1 -15.79 -27.71 10.84
C MET A 1 -16.54 -26.45 11.24
N SER A 2 -15.93 -25.60 12.05
CA SER A 2 -16.54 -24.36 12.54
C SER A 2 -16.45 -23.31 11.43
N LEU A 3 -17.60 -22.86 10.93
CA LEU A 3 -17.70 -21.69 10.08
C LEU A 3 -17.35 -20.47 10.94
N SER A 4 -16.20 -19.84 10.68
CA SER A 4 -15.86 -18.56 11.26
C SER A 4 -16.90 -17.54 10.80
N ILE A 5 -17.77 -17.14 11.72
CA ILE A 5 -18.63 -15.97 11.56
C ILE A 5 -17.72 -14.75 11.43
N ASN A 6 -17.70 -14.11 10.27
CA ASN A 6 -17.06 -12.81 10.07
C ASN A 6 -17.73 -11.84 11.05
N THR A 7 -17.04 -11.44 12.12
CA THR A 7 -17.55 -10.42 13.04
C THR A 7 -17.47 -9.05 12.35
N PRO A 8 -18.33 -8.07 12.71
CA PRO A 8 -18.30 -6.73 12.13
C PRO A 8 -16.91 -6.05 12.18
N ASP A 9 -16.11 -6.40 13.19
CA ASP A 9 -14.74 -5.91 13.37
C ASP A 9 -13.75 -6.40 12.29
N ASP A 10 -13.97 -7.59 11.70
CA ASP A 10 -13.07 -8.14 10.67
C ASP A 10 -13.09 -7.35 9.34
N ASN A 11 -14.09 -6.47 9.17
CA ASN A 11 -14.28 -5.67 7.96
C ASN A 11 -13.89 -4.19 8.14
N LEU A 12 -13.20 -3.85 9.22
CA LEU A 12 -12.68 -2.50 9.45
C LEU A 12 -11.44 -2.22 8.59
N ALA A 13 -11.26 -0.97 8.18
CA ALA A 13 -10.10 -0.52 7.43
C ALA A 13 -8.78 -0.84 8.15
N SER A 14 -8.76 -0.82 9.48
CA SER A 14 -7.64 -1.27 10.31
C SER A 14 -7.20 -2.71 10.02
N GLU A 15 -8.13 -3.63 9.82
CA GLU A 15 -7.82 -5.03 9.53
C GLU A 15 -7.32 -5.22 8.09
N PHE A 16 -7.92 -4.52 7.12
CA PHE A 16 -7.40 -4.49 5.75
C PHE A 16 -5.99 -3.88 5.70
N PHE A 17 -5.78 -2.79 6.43
CA PHE A 17 -4.48 -2.13 6.54
C PHE A 17 -3.40 -3.09 7.03
N LYS A 18 -3.62 -3.81 8.13
CA LYS A 18 -2.66 -4.80 8.66
C LYS A 18 -2.26 -5.82 7.60
N ARG A 19 -3.24 -6.35 6.84
CA ARG A 19 -2.99 -7.33 5.77
C ARG A 19 -2.21 -6.71 4.60
N ILE A 20 -2.53 -5.47 4.22
CA ILE A 20 -1.80 -4.73 3.17
C ILE A 20 -0.35 -4.50 3.58
N VAL A 21 -0.10 -4.06 4.81
CA VAL A 21 1.26 -3.89 5.35
C VAL A 21 2.04 -5.20 5.28
N GLN A 22 1.43 -6.31 5.71
CA GLN A 22 2.08 -7.61 5.65
C GLN A 22 2.40 -8.02 4.21
N MET A 23 1.46 -7.88 3.27
CA MET A 23 1.71 -8.21 1.85
C MET A 23 2.83 -7.36 1.24
N ILE A 24 2.94 -6.09 1.62
CA ILE A 24 4.04 -5.20 1.18
C ILE A 24 5.38 -5.69 1.73
N HIS A 25 5.45 -6.03 3.01
CA HIS A 25 6.67 -6.57 3.63
C HIS A 25 7.08 -7.91 2.99
N ASP A 26 6.15 -8.86 2.89
CA ASP A 26 6.40 -10.18 2.29
C ASP A 26 6.84 -10.10 0.83
N PHE A 27 6.47 -9.02 0.13
CA PHE A 27 6.93 -8.75 -1.23
C PHE A 27 8.32 -8.12 -1.23
N ASP A 28 8.58 -7.11 -0.39
CA ASP A 28 9.89 -6.44 -0.33
C ASP A 28 11.03 -7.38 0.09
N GLU A 29 10.77 -8.30 1.02
CA GLU A 29 11.75 -9.30 1.49
C GLU A 29 12.24 -10.21 0.37
N LYS A 30 11.47 -10.35 -0.71
CA LYS A 30 11.83 -11.16 -1.88
C LYS A 30 12.59 -10.36 -2.95
N LEU A 31 12.75 -9.05 -2.77
CA LEU A 31 13.43 -8.18 -3.72
C LEU A 31 14.92 -8.02 -3.41
N GLU A 32 15.74 -8.15 -4.45
CA GLU A 32 17.16 -7.83 -4.44
C GLU A 32 17.42 -6.38 -3.96
N GLN A 33 18.62 -6.12 -3.45
CA GLN A 33 19.01 -4.80 -2.91
C GLN A 33 18.91 -3.67 -3.96
N THR A 34 18.96 -4.00 -5.25
CA THR A 34 18.84 -3.07 -6.38
C THR A 34 17.40 -2.63 -6.67
N HIS A 35 16.41 -3.30 -6.07
CA HIS A 35 14.99 -3.05 -6.28
C HIS A 35 14.30 -2.64 -4.97
N GLN A 36 13.18 -1.93 -5.11
CA GLN A 36 12.28 -1.58 -4.02
C GLN A 36 10.84 -1.80 -4.44
N VAL A 37 9.93 -1.83 -3.46
CA VAL A 37 8.49 -1.93 -3.75
C VAL A 37 8.01 -0.69 -4.49
N GLY A 38 7.43 -0.90 -5.67
CA GLY A 38 6.53 0.03 -6.33
C GLY A 38 5.09 -0.45 -6.21
N MET A 39 4.16 0.51 -6.18
CA MET A 39 2.73 0.23 -6.20
C MET A 39 2.09 0.92 -7.39
N ARG A 40 1.33 0.16 -8.17
CA ARG A 40 0.45 0.71 -9.21
C ARG A 40 -0.99 0.54 -8.77
N LEU A 41 -1.70 1.65 -8.65
CA LEU A 41 -3.12 1.65 -8.30
C LEU A 41 -3.94 1.67 -9.58
N VAL A 42 -4.89 0.75 -9.69
CA VAL A 42 -5.72 0.57 -10.87
C VAL A 42 -7.12 1.05 -10.54
N SER A 43 -7.58 2.14 -11.16
CA SER A 43 -8.94 2.64 -11.00
C SER A 43 -9.61 2.79 -12.35
N PHE A 44 -10.72 2.08 -12.59
CA PHE A 44 -11.70 2.28 -13.68
C PHE A 44 -11.16 2.95 -14.97
N GLY A 45 -10.19 2.31 -15.64
CA GLY A 45 -9.66 2.76 -16.94
C GLY A 45 -8.52 3.79 -16.89
N GLN A 46 -8.11 4.26 -15.71
CA GLN A 46 -6.92 5.08 -15.49
C GLN A 46 -6.01 4.43 -14.45
N ALA A 47 -4.77 4.14 -14.85
CA ALA A 47 -3.75 3.67 -13.92
C ALA A 47 -2.97 4.88 -13.40
N VAL A 48 -3.00 5.11 -12.08
CA VAL A 48 -2.13 6.09 -11.45
C VAL A 48 -0.94 5.33 -10.88
N THR A 49 0.25 5.60 -11.42
CA THR A 49 1.50 5.06 -10.88
C THR A 49 2.18 6.17 -10.11
N PHE A 50 2.46 5.93 -8.83
CA PHE A 50 3.24 6.85 -8.01
C PHE A 50 4.06 6.06 -6.99
N HIS A 51 5.15 6.67 -6.54
CA HIS A 51 5.99 6.04 -5.52
C HIS A 51 5.31 6.24 -4.16
N VAL A 52 4.73 5.15 -3.63
CA VAL A 52 4.10 5.15 -2.30
C VAL A 52 5.18 5.31 -1.24
N THR A 53 4.98 6.28 -0.36
CA THR A 53 5.84 6.52 0.79
C THR A 53 5.14 6.21 2.10
N HIS A 54 3.81 6.35 2.16
CA HIS A 54 3.03 6.01 3.34
C HIS A 54 1.71 5.34 2.99
N VAL A 55 1.28 4.42 3.86
CA VAL A 55 -0.08 3.89 3.87
C VAL A 55 -0.71 4.26 5.21
N GLY A 56 -1.97 4.69 5.18
CA GLY A 56 -2.78 4.94 6.36
C GLY A 56 -4.19 4.41 6.19
N TYR A 57 -4.98 4.44 7.27
CA TYR A 57 -6.37 4.02 7.26
C TYR A 57 -7.26 4.91 8.13
N SER A 58 -8.56 4.84 7.89
CA SER A 58 -9.59 5.45 8.73
C SER A 58 -10.80 4.52 8.78
N ASP A 59 -11.11 4.04 9.97
CA ASP A 59 -12.25 3.16 10.19
C ASP A 59 -13.57 3.93 9.95
N PRO A 60 -14.60 3.27 9.39
CA PRO A 60 -14.66 1.83 9.15
C PRO A 60 -14.05 1.35 7.83
N SER A 61 -13.75 2.22 6.85
CA SER A 61 -13.63 1.72 5.47
C SER A 61 -12.69 2.42 4.51
N LEU A 62 -11.85 3.36 4.97
CA LEU A 62 -10.95 4.09 4.08
C LEU A 62 -9.49 3.67 4.26
N ILE A 63 -8.79 3.47 3.14
CA ILE A 63 -7.33 3.36 3.05
C ILE A 63 -6.80 4.57 2.27
N VAL A 64 -5.67 5.12 2.73
CA VAL A 64 -4.99 6.24 2.10
C VAL A 64 -3.59 5.81 1.68
N PHE A 65 -3.28 5.97 0.40
CA PHE A 65 -1.95 5.79 -0.16
C PHE A 65 -1.35 7.16 -0.45
N SER A 66 -0.29 7.51 0.27
CA SER A 66 0.44 8.77 0.11
C SER A 66 1.76 8.54 -0.59
N GLY A 67 2.16 9.47 -1.45
CA GLY A 67 3.40 9.31 -2.21
C GLY A 67 3.76 10.51 -3.07
N LYS A 68 4.60 10.24 -4.07
CA LYS A 68 5.03 11.23 -5.05
C LYS A 68 4.85 10.72 -6.48
N LEU A 69 4.37 11.59 -7.36
CA LEU A 69 4.38 11.40 -8.81
C LEU A 69 5.82 11.54 -9.36
N GLU A 70 6.01 11.21 -10.63
CA GLU A 70 7.33 11.27 -11.29
C GLU A 70 7.95 12.69 -11.29
N ASP A 71 7.11 13.72 -11.40
CA ASP A 71 7.49 15.13 -11.32
C ASP A 71 7.81 15.61 -9.89
N GLY A 72 7.66 14.72 -8.89
CA GLY A 72 7.87 15.00 -7.47
C GLY A 72 6.67 15.56 -6.74
N SER A 73 5.54 15.81 -7.42
CA SER A 73 4.31 16.29 -6.81
C SER A 73 3.79 15.30 -5.77
N GLN A 74 3.38 15.81 -4.60
CA GLN A 74 2.79 14.98 -3.55
C GLN A 74 1.37 14.58 -3.92
N VAL A 75 1.01 13.33 -3.67
CA VAL A 75 -0.33 12.81 -3.96
C VAL A 75 -0.83 11.95 -2.80
N ASN A 76 -2.15 12.03 -2.56
CA ASN A 76 -2.89 11.10 -1.73
C ASN A 76 -3.99 10.45 -2.58
N LEU A 77 -3.97 9.14 -2.69
CA LEU A 77 -5.11 8.39 -3.19
C LEU A 77 -5.90 7.83 -2.01
N VAL A 78 -7.17 8.22 -1.92
CA VAL A 78 -8.12 7.68 -0.92
C VAL A 78 -9.01 6.64 -1.60
N GLN A 79 -9.14 5.46 -0.99
CA GLN A 79 -9.94 4.36 -1.50
C GLN A 79 -10.83 3.79 -0.40
N HIS A 80 -12.06 3.43 -0.76
CA HIS A 80 -12.87 2.55 0.08
C HIS A 80 -12.30 1.12 0.01
N VAL A 81 -12.32 0.37 1.11
CA VAL A 81 -11.75 -1.00 1.20
C VAL A 81 -12.28 -1.94 0.10
N SER A 82 -13.55 -1.80 -0.29
CA SER A 82 -14.17 -2.60 -1.35
C SER A 82 -13.71 -2.25 -2.78
N GLN A 83 -13.00 -1.14 -2.96
CA GLN A 83 -12.52 -0.65 -4.26
C GLN A 83 -11.01 -0.85 -4.44
N ILE A 84 -10.32 -1.37 -3.42
CA ILE A 84 -8.87 -1.51 -3.44
C ILE A 84 -8.47 -2.49 -4.54
N SER A 85 -7.72 -1.96 -5.52
CA SER A 85 -7.04 -2.74 -6.54
C SER A 85 -5.66 -2.15 -6.78
N PHE A 86 -4.62 -2.89 -6.39
CA PHE A 86 -3.24 -2.50 -6.62
C PHE A 86 -2.37 -3.68 -7.03
N LEU A 87 -1.31 -3.34 -7.75
CA LEU A 87 -0.25 -4.24 -8.14
C LEU A 87 1.01 -3.86 -7.34
N LEU A 88 1.61 -4.84 -6.66
CA LEU A 88 2.98 -4.73 -6.14
C LEU A 88 3.95 -5.13 -7.26
N MET A 89 4.97 -4.32 -7.47
CA MET A 89 5.99 -4.59 -8.49
C MET A 89 7.38 -4.16 -8.02
N ALA A 90 8.41 -4.83 -8.54
CA ALA A 90 9.79 -4.44 -8.33
C ALA A 90 10.08 -3.17 -9.16
N VAL A 91 10.62 -2.13 -8.52
CA VAL A 91 11.07 -0.91 -9.19
C VAL A 91 12.54 -0.72 -8.89
N GLU A 92 13.33 -0.41 -9.94
CA GLU A 92 14.74 -0.10 -9.79
C GLU A 92 14.96 1.09 -8.85
N ARG A 93 15.96 0.95 -7.98
CA ARG A 93 16.32 2.01 -7.04
C ARG A 93 17.18 3.06 -7.75
N LYS A 94 16.87 4.34 -7.52
CA LYS A 94 17.69 5.46 -8.00
C LYS A 94 19.12 5.40 -7.48
N ASP A 95 19.30 4.94 -6.24
CA ASP A 95 20.61 4.72 -5.63
C ASP A 95 20.61 3.38 -4.87
N PRO A 96 21.22 2.33 -5.46
CA PRO A 96 21.32 1.02 -4.83
C PRO A 96 22.21 0.98 -3.58
N LEU A 97 23.13 1.95 -3.40
CA LEU A 97 24.11 1.97 -2.32
C LEU A 97 23.50 2.41 -0.97
N LEU A 98 22.37 3.13 -1.01
CA LEU A 98 21.62 3.47 0.19
C LEU A 98 20.83 2.26 0.70
N PRO A 99 20.37 2.23 1.96
CA PRO A 99 19.36 1.27 2.40
C PRO A 99 18.02 1.56 1.68
N LYS A 100 17.18 0.52 1.50
CA LYS A 100 15.82 0.70 0.96
C LYS A 100 15.06 1.66 1.88
N ASN A 101 14.30 2.59 1.31
CA ASN A 101 13.40 3.43 2.11
C ASN A 101 12.20 2.57 2.53
N PRO A 102 11.96 2.36 3.83
CA PRO A 102 10.77 1.65 4.26
C PRO A 102 9.53 2.50 3.95
N ILE A 103 8.45 1.84 3.55
CA ILE A 103 7.14 2.48 3.48
C ILE A 103 6.69 2.80 4.91
N GLY A 104 6.28 4.04 5.16
CA GLY A 104 5.73 4.46 6.44
C GLY A 104 4.30 3.95 6.64
N PHE A 105 3.98 3.52 7.85
CA PHE A 105 2.65 3.01 8.20
C PHE A 105 2.07 3.87 9.31
N LEU A 106 0.99 4.60 9.00
CA LEU A 106 0.40 5.57 9.92
C LEU A 106 -0.85 4.99 10.61
N PRO A 107 -0.95 5.08 11.95
CA PRO A 107 -2.16 4.77 12.69
C PRO A 107 -3.28 5.77 12.34
N PRO A 108 -4.55 5.48 12.71
CA PRO A 108 -5.67 6.32 12.31
C PRO A 108 -5.53 7.70 12.96
N ARG A 109 -5.98 8.73 12.24
CA ARG A 109 -6.14 10.08 12.78
C ARG A 109 -7.54 10.28 13.37
#